data_AF-A0A6B3F6P0-F1
#
_entry.id   AF-A0A6B3F6P0-F1
#
_cell.length_a   1.000
_cell.length_b   1.000
_cell.length_c   1.000
_cell.angle_alpha   90.00
_cell.angle_beta   90.00
_cell.angle_gamma   90.00
#
_symmetry.space_group_name_H-M   'P 1'
#
loop_
_entity.id
_entity.type
_entity.pdbx_description
1 polymer ?
#
loop_
_entity_poly.entity_id
_entity_poly.type
_entity_poly.pdbx_seq_one_letter_code
_entity_poly.pdbx_strand_id
1 'polypeptide(L)' 'VATDHAPHPQEDKDCEWAAAAMGMVGLETALPVVQHAMVDTGLLDWAGVAERMSFRPARIGRLEGHGRPIAAGEP' A
#
# COMPACT_ATOMS: atom_id res chain seq x y z
N VAL A 1 -0.88 -4.39 -4.64
CA VAL A 1 -1.53 -3.75 -3.48
C VAL A 1 -1.54 -2.25 -3.76
N ALA A 2 -2.65 -1.57 -3.48
CA ALA A 2 -2.77 -0.12 -3.55
C ALA A 2 -3.59 0.33 -2.33
N THR A 3 -3.28 1.49 -1.77
CA THR A 3 -3.79 1.89 -0.45
C THR A 3 -5.18 2.50 -0.49
N ASP A 4 -5.61 3.01 -1.65
CA ASP A 4 -6.80 3.87 -1.76
C ASP A 4 -6.84 4.96 -0.69
N HIS A 5 -5.66 5.55 -0.41
CA HIS A 5 -5.51 6.53 0.64
C HIS A 5 -6.40 7.75 0.39
N ALA A 6 -7.42 7.91 1.21
CA ALA A 6 -8.48 8.91 1.08
C ALA A 6 -8.72 9.59 2.44
N PRO A 7 -7.89 10.59 2.80
CA PRO A 7 -8.06 11.33 4.05
C PRO A 7 -9.29 12.25 4.01
N HIS A 8 -9.99 12.34 5.13
CA HIS A 8 -11.12 13.25 5.33
C HIS A 8 -10.94 14.02 6.65
N PRO A 9 -11.48 15.26 6.75
CA PRO A 9 -11.65 15.93 8.03
C PRO A 9 -12.41 15.06 9.02
N GLN A 10 -12.19 15.28 10.31
CA GLN A 10 -12.83 14.49 11.35
C GLN A 10 -14.36 14.66 11.31
N GLU A 11 -14.85 15.86 10.99
CA GLU A 11 -16.28 16.19 10.97
C GLU A 11 -17.03 15.40 9.89
N ASP A 12 -16.38 15.13 8.75
CA ASP A 12 -16.95 14.34 7.66
C ASP A 12 -17.04 12.84 7.98
N LYS A 13 -16.36 12.40 9.04
CA LYS A 13 -16.35 11.02 9.54
C LYS A 13 -17.16 10.85 10.82
N ASP A 14 -17.32 11.91 11.61
CA ASP A 14 -18.03 11.95 12.90
C ASP A 14 -19.52 12.27 12.71
N CYS A 15 -20.22 11.43 11.96
CA CYS A 15 -21.65 11.54 11.71
C CYS A 15 -22.27 10.15 11.49
N GLU A 16 -23.56 10.09 11.18
CA GLU A 16 -24.25 8.84 10.94
C GLU A 16 -23.65 8.08 9.76
N TRP A 17 -23.64 6.74 9.84
CA TRP A 17 -23.03 5.87 8.82
C TRP A 17 -23.48 6.17 7.39
N ALA A 18 -24.77 6.50 7.19
CA ALA A 18 -25.31 6.82 5.87
C ALA A 18 -24.86 8.19 5.33
N ALA A 19 -24.37 9.09 6.19
CA ALA A 19 -23.91 10.42 5.86
C ALA A 19 -22.37 10.54 5.85
N ALA A 20 -21.65 9.62 6.49
CA ALA A 20 -20.19 9.66 6.61
C ALA A 20 -19.48 9.55 5.25
N ALA A 21 -18.41 10.32 5.08
CA ALA A 21 -17.59 10.28 3.88
C ALA A 21 -16.89 8.91 3.72
N MET A 22 -16.89 8.41 2.49
CA MET A 22 -16.24 7.15 2.12
C MET A 22 -14.73 7.36 1.96
N GLY A 23 -13.93 6.58 2.68
CA GLY A 23 -12.47 6.65 2.62
C GLY A 23 -11.80 6.50 3.98
N MET A 24 -10.52 6.12 3.97
CA MET A 24 -9.69 6.06 5.16
C MET A 24 -8.23 6.39 4.88
N VAL A 25 -7.50 6.75 5.93
CA VAL A 25 -6.04 6.83 5.86
C VAL A 25 -5.45 5.41 5.74
N GLY A 26 -4.34 5.29 5.02
CA GLY A 26 -3.75 3.98 4.71
C GLY A 26 -2.33 4.02 4.16
N LEU A 27 -1.81 5.21 3.81
CA LEU A 27 -0.47 5.35 3.26
C LEU A 27 0.61 4.88 4.24
N GLU A 28 0.54 5.35 5.49
CA GLU A 28 1.55 5.05 6.53
C GLU A 28 1.43 3.63 7.10
N THR A 29 0.25 3.01 6.99
CA THR A 29 -0.04 1.70 7.57
C THR A 29 0.05 0.55 6.57
N ALA A 30 0.17 0.83 5.27
CA ALA A 30 0.13 -0.19 4.22
C ALA A 30 1.19 -1.30 4.41
N LEU A 31 2.45 -0.92 4.63
CA LEU A 31 3.54 -1.88 4.80
C LEU A 31 3.40 -2.74 6.07
N PRO A 32 3.24 -2.17 7.28
CA PRO A 32 3.09 -2.98 8.48
C PRO A 32 1.85 -3.88 8.44
N VAL A 33 0.73 -3.43 7.85
CA VAL A 33 -0.47 -4.27 7.69
C VAL A 33 -0.22 -5.45 6.75
N VAL A 34 0.44 -5.22 5.61
CA VAL A 34 0.78 -6.31 4.67
C VAL A 34 1.77 -7.29 5.29
N GLN A 35 2.80 -6.80 5.99
CA GLN A 35 3.75 -7.64 6.69
C GLN A 35 3.05 -8.49 7.76
N HIS A 36 2.23 -7.89 8.62
CA HIS A 36 1.54 -8.62 9.67
C HIS A 36 0.55 -9.65 9.13
N ALA A 37 -0.28 -9.26 8.15
CA ALA A 37 -1.32 -10.15 7.63
C ALA A 37 -0.79 -11.25 6.71
N MET A 38 0.31 -11.01 5.99
CA MET A 38 0.78 -11.89 4.93
C MET A 38 2.14 -12.52 5.19
N VAL A 39 3.08 -11.78 5.79
CA VAL A 39 4.44 -12.31 6.05
C VAL A 39 4.47 -13.12 7.32
N ASP A 40 3.92 -12.61 8.42
CA ASP A 40 3.92 -13.32 9.71
C ASP A 40 3.09 -14.62 9.66
N THR A 41 2.10 -14.67 8.76
CA THR A 41 1.26 -15.84 8.52
C THR A 41 1.87 -16.82 7.50
N GLY A 42 3.03 -16.50 6.92
CA GLY A 42 3.72 -17.34 5.93
C GLY A 42 3.06 -17.37 4.55
N LEU A 43 2.07 -16.52 4.28
CA LEU A 43 1.40 -16.41 2.97
C LEU A 43 2.24 -15.68 1.93
N LEU A 44 3.18 -14.84 2.37
CA LEU A 44 4.19 -14.17 1.56
C LEU A 44 5.55 -14.17 2.27
N ASP A 45 6.61 -14.10 1.49
CA ASP A 45 7.92 -13.67 1.94
C ASP A 45 8.17 -12.20 1.54
N TRP A 46 9.33 -11.65 1.92
CA TRP A 46 9.70 -10.27 1.59
C TRP A 46 9.90 -10.02 0.10
N ALA A 47 10.34 -11.03 -0.67
CA ALA A 47 10.38 -10.94 -2.13
C ALA A 47 8.97 -10.80 -2.71
N GLY A 48 8.00 -11.52 -2.17
CA GLY A 48 6.58 -11.38 -2.47
C GLY A 48 6.03 -9.99 -2.14
N VAL A 49 6.41 -9.40 -1.00
CA VAL A 49 6.04 -8.02 -0.66
C VAL A 49 6.58 -7.04 -1.71
N ALA A 50 7.87 -7.13 -2.05
CA ALA A 50 8.49 -6.28 -3.08
C ALA A 50 7.81 -6.42 -4.45
N GLU A 51 7.46 -7.63 -4.87
CA GLU A 51 6.70 -7.86 -6.10
C GLU A 51 5.33 -7.16 -6.07
N ARG A 52 4.56 -7.29 -4.97
CA ARG A 52 3.18 -6.76 -4.88
C ARG A 52 3.10 -5.25 -4.62
N MET A 53 4.10 -4.66 -3.98
CA MET A 53 4.10 -3.27 -3.54
C MET A 53 5.08 -2.37 -4.31
N SER A 54 5.98 -2.93 -5.13
CA SER A 54 6.97 -2.17 -5.90
C SER A 54 7.04 -2.59 -7.37
N PHE A 55 7.51 -3.81 -7.68
CA PHE A 55 7.81 -4.23 -9.06
C PHE A 55 6.57 -4.32 -9.95
N ARG A 56 5.52 -4.98 -9.47
CA ARG A 56 4.29 -5.19 -10.25
C ARG A 56 3.53 -3.88 -10.47
N PRO A 57 3.34 -2.99 -9.48
CA PRO A 57 2.80 -1.67 -9.72
C PRO A 57 3.60 -0.85 -10.74
N ALA A 58 4.94 -0.82 -10.65
CA ALA A 58 5.77 -0.10 -11.62
C ALA A 58 5.61 -0.64 -13.05
N ARG A 59 5.59 -1.97 -13.21
CA ARG A 59 5.33 -2.61 -14.52
C ARG A 59 3.94 -2.28 -15.06
N ILE A 60 2.90 -2.33 -14.22
CA ILE A 60 1.52 -2.00 -14.62
C ILE A 60 1.44 -0.53 -15.04
N GLY A 61 2.07 0.36 -14.27
CA GLY A 61 2.13 1.80 -14.55
C GLY A 61 3.12 2.21 -15.64
N ARG A 62 3.88 1.26 -16.21
CA ARG A 62 4.94 1.49 -17.21
C ARG A 62 5.99 2.52 -16.73
N LEU A 63 6.36 2.43 -15.46
CA LEU A 63 7.30 3.34 -14.80
C LEU A 63 8.71 2.75 -14.79
N GLU A 64 9.49 3.01 -15.85
CA GLU A 64 10.83 2.43 -16.03
C GLU A 64 11.86 2.86 -14.96
N GLY A 65 11.62 3.99 -14.27
CA GLY A 65 12.46 4.46 -13.17
C GLY A 65 12.10 3.92 -11.78
N HIS A 66 11.01 3.15 -11.65
CA HIS A 66 10.51 2.65 -10.37
C HIS A 66 10.46 1.12 -10.35
N GLY A 67 10.24 0.52 -9.17
CA GLY A 67 10.12 -0.94 -9.06
C GLY A 67 11.40 -1.66 -9.46
N ARG A 68 12.56 -1.12 -9.06
CA ARG A 68 13.87 -1.66 -9.37
C ARG A 68 14.44 -2.50 -8.21
N PRO A 69 15.33 -3.48 -8.47
CA PRO A 69 15.85 -4.35 -7.42
C PRO A 69 16.68 -3.58 -6.38
N ILE A 70 16.95 -4.21 -5.25
CA ILE A 70 17.91 -3.70 -4.27
C ILE A 70 19.30 -4.20 -4.67
N ALA A 71 20.04 -3.38 -5.42
CA ALA A 71 21.38 -3.71 -5.90
C ALA A 71 22.28 -2.46 -5.98
N ALA A 72 23.60 -2.65 -6.01
CA ALA A 72 24.53 -1.54 -6.15
C ALA A 72 24.32 -0.82 -7.50
N GLY A 73 24.22 0.52 -7.48
CA GLY A 73 23.99 1.34 -8.67
C GLY A 73 22.50 1.51 -9.05
N GLU A 74 21.59 0.90 -8.28
CA GLU A 74 20.18 1.28 -8.24
C GLU A 74 20.03 2.61 -7.46
N PRO A 75 19.08 3.49 -7.84
CA PRO A 75 18.87 4.77 -7.16
C PRO A 75 18.51 4.62 -5.68
#